data_AF-A0A967WFS7-F1
#
_entry.id   AF-A0A967WFS7-F1
#
_cell.length_a   1.000
_cell.length_b   1.000
_cell.length_c   1.000
_cell.angle_alpha   90.00
_cell.angle_beta   90.00
_cell.angle_gamma   90.00
#
_symmetry.space_group_name_H-M   'P 1'
#
loop_
_entity.id
_entity.type
_entity.pdbx_description
1 polymer ?
#
loop_
_entity_poly.entity_id
_entity_poly.type
_entity_poly.pdbx_seq_one_letter_code
_entity_poly.pdbx_strand_id
1 'polypeptide(L)'
;MYFNGHQWSPVVCWNPYNSNCNNAMAVAEGDSAYVPMFETPYAYNMLDGQQVPLLADGPYSWNDERTEITFKLKDAATWSDGTPVTAEDVAYTWATHVKYNTNAGGANGPYIDTIEALDDKTVVVKAKLNDEGTPVNPLIVQA
;
A
#
# COMPACT_ATOMS: atom_id res chain seq x y z
N MET A 1 1.59 13.38 -24.05
CA MET A 1 2.42 12.16 -24.14
C MET A 1 1.54 11.05 -24.68
N TYR A 2 1.99 10.29 -25.68
CA TYR A 2 1.32 9.06 -26.12
C TYR A 2 2.06 7.87 -25.54
N PHE A 3 1.33 6.89 -24.99
CA PHE A 3 1.88 5.64 -24.46
C PHE A 3 1.01 4.47 -24.94
N ASN A 4 1.63 3.30 -25.12
CA ASN A 4 1.00 2.08 -25.61
C ASN A 4 1.72 0.84 -25.03
N GLY A 5 1.17 -0.36 -25.26
CA GLY A 5 1.77 -1.63 -24.83
C GLY A 5 1.20 -2.26 -23.55
N HIS A 6 0.24 -1.58 -22.90
CA HIS A 6 -0.37 -2.05 -21.65
C HIS A 6 -1.89 -2.25 -21.70
N GLN A 7 -2.55 -1.92 -22.82
CA GLN A 7 -4.00 -2.06 -23.01
C GLN A 7 -4.29 -2.83 -24.31
N TRP A 8 -4.90 -4.02 -24.17
CA TRP A 8 -5.10 -4.96 -25.29
C TRP A 8 -6.57 -5.25 -25.61
N SER A 9 -7.47 -4.65 -24.84
CA SER A 9 -8.94 -4.78 -24.94
C SER A 9 -9.59 -3.45 -24.54
N PRO A 10 -10.91 -3.26 -24.69
CA PRO A 10 -11.60 -2.14 -24.06
C PRO A 10 -11.37 -2.10 -22.54
N VAL A 11 -11.34 -0.90 -21.97
CA VAL A 11 -11.25 -0.70 -20.52
C VAL A 11 -12.53 -1.18 -19.85
N VAL A 12 -12.39 -2.05 -18.85
CA VAL A 12 -13.51 -2.66 -18.13
C VAL A 12 -13.95 -1.82 -16.95
N CYS A 13 -13.00 -1.38 -16.10
CA CYS A 13 -13.28 -0.58 -14.91
C CYS A 13 -12.01 0.08 -14.36
N TRP A 14 -12.21 0.93 -13.36
CA TRP A 14 -11.17 1.70 -12.65
C TRP A 14 -11.18 1.43 -11.13
N ASN A 15 -11.81 0.35 -10.67
CA ASN A 15 -11.95 0.03 -9.26
C ASN A 15 -10.67 -0.67 -8.74
N PRO A 16 -9.94 -0.09 -7.76
CA PRO A 16 -8.68 -0.66 -7.27
C PRO A 16 -8.85 -1.97 -6.47
N TYR A 17 -10.08 -2.35 -6.10
CA TYR A 17 -10.38 -3.59 -5.38
C TYR A 17 -10.84 -4.74 -6.28
N ASN A 18 -11.07 -4.50 -7.58
CA ASN A 18 -11.59 -5.52 -8.48
C ASN A 18 -10.46 -6.07 -9.36
N SER A 19 -10.10 -7.34 -9.13
CA SER A 19 -9.08 -8.05 -9.90
C SER A 19 -9.40 -8.21 -11.39
N ASN A 20 -10.64 -7.95 -11.82
CA ASN A 20 -11.04 -7.98 -13.22
C ASN A 20 -10.91 -6.62 -13.93
N CYS A 21 -10.51 -5.54 -13.23
CA CYS A 21 -10.17 -4.27 -13.89
C CYS A 21 -8.84 -4.44 -14.64
N ASN A 22 -8.82 -4.01 -15.90
CA ASN A 22 -7.72 -4.29 -16.84
C ASN A 22 -6.99 -3.03 -17.29
N ASN A 23 -7.12 -1.92 -16.57
CA ASN A 23 -6.54 -0.65 -16.95
C ASN A 23 -5.21 -0.42 -16.22
N ALA A 24 -4.12 -0.38 -16.99
CA ALA A 24 -2.78 -0.17 -16.47
C ALA A 24 -2.51 1.23 -15.88
N MET A 25 -3.45 2.17 -16.03
CA MET A 25 -3.38 3.49 -15.39
C MET A 25 -4.02 3.53 -13.99
N ALA A 26 -4.69 2.45 -13.59
CA ALA A 26 -5.13 2.24 -12.21
C ALA A 26 -4.15 1.29 -11.50
N VAL A 27 -4.52 0.78 -10.33
CA VAL A 27 -3.79 -0.33 -9.70
C VAL A 27 -4.03 -1.60 -10.51
N ALA A 28 -2.98 -2.13 -11.12
CA ALA A 28 -2.99 -3.46 -11.74
C ALA A 28 -2.14 -4.40 -10.87
N GLU A 29 -2.65 -5.59 -10.56
CA GLU A 29 -1.91 -6.61 -9.83
C GLU A 29 -0.88 -7.27 -10.75
N GLY A 30 0.36 -6.79 -10.68
CA GLY A 30 1.54 -7.37 -11.33
C GLY A 30 2.82 -6.85 -10.72
N ASP A 31 3.97 -7.43 -11.10
CA ASP A 31 5.31 -7.11 -10.56
C ASP A 31 5.77 -5.67 -10.84
N SER A 32 4.98 -4.89 -11.57
CA SER A 32 5.21 -3.48 -11.89
C SER A 32 3.88 -2.76 -11.90
N ALA A 33 3.60 -1.99 -10.85
CA ALA A 33 2.42 -1.14 -10.77
C ALA A 33 2.78 0.28 -11.22
N TYR A 34 2.05 0.80 -12.20
CA TYR A 34 1.99 2.24 -12.42
C TYR A 34 0.96 2.82 -11.46
N VAL A 35 1.33 3.88 -10.76
CA VAL A 35 0.47 4.54 -9.78
C VAL A 35 0.01 5.95 -10.18
N PRO A 36 -0.36 6.23 -11.45
CA PRO A 36 -0.68 7.59 -11.89
C PRO A 36 -2.07 8.09 -11.44
N MET A 37 -2.91 7.22 -10.88
CA MET A 37 -4.25 7.57 -10.39
C MET A 37 -4.44 7.24 -8.90
N PHE A 38 -4.07 6.04 -8.47
CA PHE A 38 -4.03 5.66 -7.05
C PHE A 38 -2.58 5.45 -6.65
N GLU A 39 -2.09 6.29 -5.73
CA GLU A 39 -0.72 6.28 -5.25
C GLU A 39 -0.52 5.34 -4.06
N THR A 40 0.71 4.85 -3.88
CA THR A 40 1.14 4.11 -2.69
C THR A 40 1.88 5.05 -1.72
N PRO A 41 2.07 4.65 -0.44
CA PRO A 41 2.96 5.38 0.47
C PRO A 41 4.39 5.49 -0.06
N TYR A 42 4.89 4.39 -0.63
CA TYR A 42 6.24 4.24 -1.17
C TYR A 42 6.19 3.58 -2.55
N ALA A 43 7.06 4.01 -3.46
CA ALA A 43 7.36 3.32 -4.71
C ALA A 43 8.68 2.56 -4.58
N TYR A 44 8.74 1.34 -5.11
CA TYR A 44 9.99 0.59 -5.17
C TYR A 44 10.75 0.89 -6.47
N ASN A 45 11.98 1.37 -6.35
CA ASN A 45 12.85 1.58 -7.50
C ASN A 45 13.58 0.28 -7.86
N MET A 46 13.15 -0.34 -8.96
CA MET A 46 13.72 -1.60 -9.46
C MET A 46 15.22 -1.51 -9.84
N LEU A 47 15.77 -0.31 -10.05
CA LEU A 47 17.15 -0.13 -10.50
C LEU A 47 18.17 -0.20 -9.36
N ASP A 48 17.80 0.26 -8.18
CA ASP A 48 18.68 0.34 -7.00
C ASP A 48 18.10 -0.33 -5.74
N GLY A 49 16.87 -0.83 -5.81
CA GLY A 49 16.18 -1.52 -4.73
C GLY A 49 15.69 -0.59 -3.61
N GLN A 50 15.64 0.72 -3.84
CA GLN A 50 15.24 1.69 -2.82
C GLN A 50 13.72 1.90 -2.77
N GLN A 51 13.19 2.06 -1.55
CA GLN A 51 11.84 2.56 -1.33
C GLN A 51 11.85 4.09 -1.40
N VAL A 52 11.20 4.66 -2.41
CA VAL A 52 11.09 6.09 -2.67
C VAL A 52 9.77 6.61 -2.11
N PRO A 53 9.78 7.62 -1.22
CA PRO A 53 8.54 8.18 -0.67
C PRO A 53 7.65 8.82 -1.75
N LEU A 54 6.39 8.38 -1.82
CA LEU A 54 5.33 8.98 -2.63
C LEU A 54 4.37 9.76 -1.73
N LEU A 55 3.30 9.14 -1.24
CA LEU A 55 2.40 9.78 -0.26
C LEU A 55 3.08 9.96 1.10
N ALA A 56 4.08 9.12 1.42
CA ALA A 56 4.81 9.21 2.67
C ALA A 56 5.77 10.41 2.71
N ASP A 57 5.94 10.99 3.90
CA ASP A 57 6.87 12.08 4.20
C ASP A 57 8.18 11.51 4.75
N GLY A 58 9.04 11.06 3.84
CA GLY A 58 10.35 10.52 4.18
C GLY A 58 10.32 9.03 4.53
N PRO A 59 11.41 8.52 5.15
CA PRO A 59 11.56 7.10 5.42
C PRO A 59 10.59 6.62 6.51
N TYR A 60 10.19 5.36 6.43
CA TYR A 60 9.53 4.68 7.54
C TYR A 60 10.56 4.31 8.61
N SER A 61 10.09 4.04 9.83
CA SER A 61 10.91 3.56 10.94
C SER A 61 10.36 2.26 11.50
N TRP A 62 11.27 1.37 11.88
CA TRP A 62 10.94 0.18 12.66
C TRP A 62 11.02 0.47 14.15
N ASN A 63 10.20 -0.21 14.95
CA ASN A 63 10.48 -0.36 16.37
C ASN A 63 11.68 -1.31 16.61
N ASP A 64 12.20 -1.33 17.84
CA ASP A 64 13.36 -2.12 18.23
C ASP A 64 13.13 -3.63 18.01
N GLU A 65 11.91 -4.10 18.25
CA GLU A 65 11.51 -5.51 18.12
C GLU A 65 11.27 -5.96 16.67
N ARG A 66 11.29 -5.04 15.69
CA ARG A 66 10.99 -5.31 14.27
C ARG A 66 9.60 -5.93 14.06
N THR A 67 8.62 -5.48 14.83
CA THR A 67 7.21 -5.91 14.74
C THR A 67 6.29 -4.84 14.19
N GLU A 68 6.73 -3.58 14.16
CA GLU A 68 5.94 -2.44 13.73
C GLU A 68 6.72 -1.53 12.79
N ILE A 69 6.07 -1.09 11.72
CA ILE A 69 6.56 -0.04 10.82
C ILE A 69 5.71 1.20 11.05
N THR A 70 6.35 2.35 11.29
CA THR A 70 5.68 3.65 11.38
C THR A 70 6.12 4.55 10.24
N PHE A 71 5.17 5.25 9.61
CA PHE A 71 5.48 6.31 8.66
C PHE A 71 4.47 7.46 8.75
N LYS A 72 4.87 8.62 8.23
CA LYS A 72 4.01 9.80 8.13
C LYS A 72 3.58 10.04 6.70
N LEU A 73 2.38 10.58 6.51
CA LEU A 73 1.88 11.10 5.25
C LEU A 73 2.28 12.56 5.09
N LYS A 74 2.52 12.99 3.84
CA LYS A 74 2.77 14.40 3.53
C LYS A 74 1.54 15.25 3.90
N ASP A 75 1.81 16.42 4.46
CA ASP A 75 0.75 17.40 4.74
C ASP A 75 0.02 17.84 3.46
N ALA A 76 0.74 17.91 2.34
CA ALA A 76 0.20 18.26 1.03
C ALA A 76 -0.59 17.14 0.34
N ALA A 77 -0.65 15.92 0.91
CA ALA A 77 -1.41 14.83 0.31
C ALA A 77 -2.91 15.11 0.36
N THR A 78 -3.53 15.26 -0.81
CA THR A 78 -4.95 15.54 -0.98
C THR A 78 -5.52 14.69 -2.11
N TRP A 79 -6.75 14.20 -1.92
CA TRP A 79 -7.55 13.63 -2.98
C TRP A 79 -7.83 14.67 -4.08
N SER A 80 -8.16 14.20 -5.27
CA SER A 80 -8.44 15.07 -6.42
C SER A 80 -9.67 15.98 -6.24
N ASP A 81 -10.54 15.68 -5.28
CA ASP A 81 -11.67 16.52 -4.89
C ASP A 81 -11.32 17.60 -3.85
N GLY A 82 -10.07 17.64 -3.39
CA GLY A 82 -9.55 18.58 -2.41
C GLY A 82 -9.62 18.09 -0.96
N THR A 83 -10.22 16.93 -0.68
CA THR A 83 -10.24 16.34 0.66
C THR A 83 -8.81 15.92 1.06
N PRO A 84 -8.33 16.23 2.28
CA PRO A 84 -7.04 15.74 2.74
C PRO A 84 -6.96 14.20 2.74
N VAL A 85 -5.84 13.64 2.29
CA VAL A 85 -5.53 12.23 2.54
C VAL A 85 -5.08 12.09 3.97
N THR A 86 -5.64 11.15 4.71
CA THR A 86 -5.35 10.91 6.13
C THR A 86 -4.87 9.48 6.37
N ALA A 87 -4.29 9.23 7.56
CA ALA A 87 -3.91 7.88 7.96
C ALA A 87 -5.11 6.92 8.02
N GLU A 88 -6.32 7.45 8.28
CA GLU A 88 -7.57 6.68 8.24
C GLU A 88 -7.87 6.13 6.85
N ASP A 89 -7.52 6.84 5.77
CA ASP A 89 -7.69 6.32 4.39
C ASP A 89 -6.80 5.08 4.16
N VAL A 90 -5.61 5.07 4.74
CA VAL A 90 -4.67 3.94 4.65
C VAL A 90 -5.16 2.75 5.48
N ALA A 91 -5.61 2.99 6.71
CA ALA A 91 -6.20 1.97 7.56
C ALA A 91 -7.48 1.38 6.93
N TYR A 92 -8.34 2.23 6.38
CA TYR A 92 -9.55 1.82 5.66
C TYR A 92 -9.23 0.97 4.43
N THR A 93 -8.17 1.32 3.70
CA THR A 93 -7.73 0.57 2.52
C THR A 93 -7.40 -0.87 2.90
N TRP A 94 -6.62 -1.06 3.96
CA TRP A 94 -6.28 -2.39 4.48
C TRP A 94 -7.51 -3.16 4.97
N ALA A 95 -8.33 -2.51 5.80
CA ALA A 95 -9.55 -3.12 6.34
C ALA A 95 -10.49 -3.60 5.22
N THR A 96 -10.57 -2.85 4.13
CA THR A 96 -11.36 -3.18 2.94
C THR A 96 -10.78 -4.39 2.20
N HIS A 97 -9.46 -4.44 2.00
CA HIS A 97 -8.81 -5.60 1.39
C HIS A 97 -9.04 -6.89 2.16
N VAL A 98 -8.95 -6.83 3.50
CA VAL A 98 -9.23 -7.98 4.39
C VAL A 98 -10.71 -8.36 4.35
N LYS A 99 -11.62 -7.39 4.52
CA LYS A 99 -13.08 -7.63 4.55
C LYS A 99 -13.59 -8.32 3.30
N TYR A 100 -13.12 -7.89 2.13
CA TYR A 100 -13.56 -8.44 0.84
C TYR A 100 -12.68 -9.57 0.33
N ASN A 101 -11.65 -9.98 1.09
CA ASN A 101 -10.70 -11.03 0.72
C ASN A 101 -10.19 -10.86 -0.73
N THR A 102 -9.82 -9.62 -1.07
CA THR A 102 -9.13 -9.30 -2.32
C THR A 102 -7.78 -10.04 -2.37
N ASN A 103 -7.12 -10.12 -3.52
CA ASN A 103 -5.84 -10.82 -3.60
C ASN A 103 -4.79 -10.17 -2.68
N ALA A 104 -4.75 -8.85 -2.56
CA ALA A 104 -3.88 -8.17 -1.59
C ALA A 104 -4.18 -8.57 -0.12
N GLY A 105 -5.46 -8.65 0.26
CA GLY A 105 -5.86 -9.08 1.60
C GLY A 105 -5.54 -10.55 1.88
N GLY A 106 -5.78 -11.43 0.91
CA GLY A 106 -5.46 -12.86 1.01
C GLY A 106 -3.95 -13.13 1.05
N ALA A 107 -3.16 -12.40 0.27
CA ALA A 107 -1.71 -12.57 0.20
C ALA A 107 -0.99 -12.02 1.44
N ASN A 108 -1.46 -10.91 2.01
CA ASN A 108 -0.77 -10.22 3.11
C ASN A 108 -1.39 -10.46 4.49
N GLY A 109 -2.67 -10.85 4.58
CA GLY A 109 -3.37 -11.05 5.85
C GLY A 109 -2.78 -12.12 6.80
N PRO A 110 -2.02 -13.12 6.31
CA PRO A 110 -1.24 -14.00 7.17
C PRO A 110 -0.05 -13.33 7.88
N TYR A 111 0.40 -12.15 7.42
CA TYR A 111 1.63 -11.50 7.87
C TYR A 111 1.42 -10.12 8.47
N ILE A 112 0.36 -9.41 8.06
CA ILE A 112 -0.05 -8.12 8.62
C ILE A 112 -1.23 -8.36 9.55
N ASP A 113 -1.12 -7.91 10.80
CA ASP A 113 -2.20 -7.98 11.78
C ASP A 113 -3.14 -6.78 11.62
N THR A 114 -2.60 -5.56 11.79
CA THR A 114 -3.36 -4.32 11.67
C THR A 114 -2.59 -3.24 10.93
N ILE A 115 -3.34 -2.31 10.35
CA ILE A 115 -2.85 -1.00 9.91
C ILE A 115 -3.72 0.04 10.60
N GLU A 116 -3.09 0.90 11.39
CA GLU A 116 -3.75 1.81 12.33
C GLU A 116 -3.34 3.26 12.03
N ALA A 117 -4.31 4.17 12.18
CA ALA A 117 -4.07 5.61 12.25
C ALA A 117 -3.78 6.00 13.70
N LEU A 118 -2.57 6.49 13.99
CA LEU A 118 -2.25 7.05 15.31
C LEU A 118 -2.76 8.49 15.46
N ASP A 119 -2.73 9.22 14.36
CA ASP A 119 -3.24 10.58 14.18
C ASP A 119 -3.56 10.79 12.69
N ASP A 120 -3.95 12.00 12.29
CA ASP A 120 -4.34 12.31 10.90
C ASP A 120 -3.28 11.96 9.85
N LYS A 121 -1.99 11.90 10.21
CA LYS A 121 -0.88 11.72 9.27
C LYS A 121 0.06 10.57 9.62
N THR A 122 -0.05 9.97 10.81
CA THR A 122 0.85 8.91 11.25
C THR A 122 0.17 7.55 11.12
N VAL A 123 0.77 6.66 10.31
CA VAL A 123 0.32 5.29 10.08
C VAL A 123 1.25 4.31 10.78
N VAL A 124 0.69 3.30 11.43
CA VAL A 124 1.43 2.15 11.98
C VAL A 124 0.93 0.86 11.35
N VAL A 125 1.86 0.06 10.84
CA VAL A 125 1.63 -1.29 10.32
C VAL A 125 2.18 -2.28 11.33
N LYS A 126 1.35 -3.20 11.82
CA LYS A 126 1.75 -4.23 12.79
C LYS A 126 1.83 -5.59 12.13
N ALA A 127 2.95 -6.27 12.35
CA ALA A 127 3.13 -7.64 11.91
C ALA A 127 2.30 -8.60 12.76
N LYS A 128 1.80 -9.66 12.12
CA LYS A 128 1.25 -10.81 12.84
C LYS A 128 2.41 -11.56 13.51
N LEU A 129 2.23 -11.91 14.78
CA LEU A 129 3.24 -12.57 15.60
C LEU A 129 2.91 -14.06 15.81
N ASN A 130 3.94 -14.88 15.96
CA ASN A 130 3.81 -16.26 16.44
C ASN A 130 3.76 -16.31 17.98
N ASP A 131 3.63 -17.51 18.54
CA ASP A 131 3.54 -17.74 20.00
C ASP A 131 4.81 -17.29 20.76
N GLU A 132 5.93 -17.09 20.05
CA GLU A 132 7.20 -16.61 20.60
C GLU A 132 7.33 -15.06 20.55
N GLY A 133 6.30 -14.37 20.05
CA GLY A 133 6.29 -12.91 19.92
C GLY A 133 7.10 -12.37 18.74
N THR A 134 7.49 -13.24 17.79
CA THR A 134 8.24 -12.85 16.59
C THR A 134 7.33 -12.79 15.37
N PRO A 135 7.62 -11.94 14.36
CA PRO A 135 6.83 -11.88 13.13
C PRO A 135 6.69 -13.26 12.47
N VAL A 136 5.48 -13.64 12.06
CA VAL A 136 5.18 -14.95 11.43
C VAL A 136 6.06 -15.20 10.19
N ASN A 137 6.39 -14.16 9.45
CA ASN A 137 7.39 -14.23 8.38
C ASN A 137 8.24 -12.95 8.36
N PRO A 138 9.37 -12.93 9.07
CA PRO A 138 10.17 -11.73 9.22
C PRO A 138 10.75 -11.22 7.88
N LEU A 139 10.90 -12.08 6.87
CA LEU A 139 11.42 -11.68 5.56
C LEU A 139 10.41 -10.88 4.73
N ILE A 140 9.12 -11.20 4.82
CA ILE A 140 8.07 -10.47 4.09
C ILE A 140 7.84 -9.09 4.71
N VAL A 141 7.98 -8.97 6.02
CA VAL A 141 7.80 -7.67 6.68
C VAL A 141 9.05 -6.78 6.52
N GLN A 142 10.25 -7.34 6.32
CA GLN A 142 11.53 -6.60 6.22
C GLN A 142 11.78 -5.85 4.90
N ALA A 143 11.05 -6.17 3.81
CA ALA A 143 11.31 -5.66 2.46
C ALA A 143 10.68 -4.28 2.15
#